data_AF-A0A962IF94-F1
#
_entry.id   AF-A0A962IF94-F1
#
_cell.length_a   1.000
_cell.length_b   1.000
_cell.length_c   1.000
_cell.angle_alpha   90.00
_cell.angle_beta   90.00
_cell.angle_gamma   90.00
#
_symmetry.space_group_name_H-M   'P 1'
#
loop_
_entity.id
_entity.type
_entity.pdbx_description
1 polymer ?
#
loop_
_entity_poly.entity_id
_entity_poly.type
_entity_poly.pdbx_seq_one_letter_code
_entity_poly.pdbx_strand_id
1 'polypeptide(L)'
;HMIGTCEALEMGARNGLDPAVLSEIMLASSGRNWSLEVYNPYPGVMPNAPASNAYKPGFMVDLMVKDLGLALEIAEQSDFDNPMGQLAQALYSQHQQAGNGQLDFSSILRKLQGAAGQS
;
A
#
# COMPACT_ATOMS: atom_id res chain seq x y z
N HIS A 1 4.10 -2.47 -6.10
CA HIS A 1 2.83 -3.23 -6.09
C HIS A 1 1.87 -2.79 -4.99
N MET A 2 2.27 -2.78 -3.71
CA MET A 2 1.35 -2.46 -2.58
C MET A 2 0.48 -1.21 -2.78
N ILE A 3 1.08 -0.05 -3.09
CA ILE A 3 0.34 1.19 -3.33
C ILE A 3 -0.68 1.01 -4.46
N GLY A 4 -0.26 0.45 -5.60
CA GLY A 4 -1.15 0.20 -6.74
C GLY A 4 -2.29 -0.78 -6.41
N THR A 5 -2.04 -1.80 -5.58
CA THR A 5 -3.11 -2.69 -5.08
C THR A 5 -4.09 -1.92 -4.19
N CYS A 6 -3.60 -1.06 -3.29
CA CYS A 6 -4.47 -0.21 -2.46
C CYS A 6 -5.32 0.72 -3.31
N GLU A 7 -4.72 1.40 -4.30
CA GLU A 7 -5.42 2.31 -5.21
C GLU A 7 -6.50 1.57 -6.01
N ALA A 8 -6.17 0.43 -6.62
CA ALA A 8 -7.13 -0.34 -7.41
C ALA A 8 -8.33 -0.82 -6.56
N LEU A 9 -8.06 -1.36 -5.37
CA LEU A 9 -9.12 -1.84 -4.47
C LEU A 9 -9.98 -0.69 -3.95
N GLU A 10 -9.38 0.42 -3.54
CA GLU A 10 -10.10 1.61 -3.06
C GLU A 10 -10.95 2.24 -4.18
N MET A 11 -10.42 2.33 -5.40
CA MET A 11 -11.19 2.80 -6.56
C MET A 11 -12.40 1.91 -6.81
N GLY A 12 -12.24 0.59 -6.75
CA GLY A 12 -13.35 -0.35 -6.88
C GLY A 12 -14.39 -0.20 -5.78
N ALA A 13 -13.94 -0.10 -4.52
CA ALA A 13 -14.81 0.07 -3.35
C ALA A 13 -15.67 1.34 -3.46
N ARG A 14 -15.08 2.46 -3.88
CA ARG A 14 -15.81 3.71 -4.13
C ARG A 14 -16.84 3.63 -5.24
N ASN A 15 -16.69 2.66 -6.15
CA ASN A 15 -17.64 2.39 -7.23
C ASN A 15 -18.59 1.23 -6.89
N GLY A 16 -18.72 0.89 -5.60
CA GLY A 16 -19.69 -0.08 -5.10
C GLY A 16 -19.29 -1.55 -5.28
N LEU A 17 -18.03 -1.82 -5.62
CA LEU A 17 -17.51 -3.19 -5.67
C LEU A 17 -17.11 -3.65 -4.27
N ASP A 18 -17.40 -4.90 -3.95
CA ASP A 18 -16.86 -5.54 -2.75
C ASP A 18 -15.33 -5.74 -2.94
N PRO A 19 -14.48 -5.21 -2.05
CA PRO A 19 -13.02 -5.39 -2.11
C PRO A 19 -12.59 -6.86 -2.12
N ALA A 20 -13.34 -7.77 -1.49
CA ALA A 20 -13.04 -9.20 -1.51
C ALA A 20 -13.25 -9.78 -2.91
N VAL A 21 -14.41 -9.52 -3.51
CA VAL A 21 -14.73 -9.97 -4.88
C VAL A 21 -13.76 -9.36 -5.89
N LEU A 22 -13.47 -8.07 -5.79
CA LEU A 22 -12.49 -7.42 -6.67
C LEU A 22 -11.08 -8.02 -6.51
N SER A 23 -10.68 -8.34 -5.27
CA SER A 23 -9.40 -9.01 -5.02
C SER A 23 -9.32 -10.36 -5.71
N GLU A 24 -10.38 -11.17 -5.66
CA GLU A 24 -10.45 -12.47 -6.36
C GLU A 24 -10.32 -12.32 -7.88
N ILE A 25 -11.02 -11.34 -8.47
CA ILE A 25 -10.93 -11.05 -9.91
C ILE A 25 -9.50 -10.66 -10.29
N MET A 26 -8.88 -9.74 -9.54
CA MET A 26 -7.52 -9.29 -9.80
C MET A 26 -6.50 -10.43 -9.64
N LEU A 27 -6.69 -11.30 -8.64
CA LEU A 27 -5.88 -12.52 -8.42
C LEU A 27 -5.93 -13.50 -9.58
N ALA A 28 -7.07 -13.63 -10.25
CA ALA A 28 -7.26 -14.50 -11.41
C ALA A 28 -6.83 -13.86 -12.75
N SER A 29 -6.36 -12.60 -12.72
CA SER A 29 -6.11 -11.79 -13.92
C SER A 29 -4.67 -11.29 -14.01
N SER A 30 -4.38 -10.45 -15.00
CA SER A 30 -3.05 -9.83 -15.19
C SER A 30 -2.64 -8.85 -14.08
N GLY A 31 -3.57 -8.42 -13.22
CA GLY A 31 -3.29 -7.55 -12.07
C GLY A 31 -2.71 -8.28 -10.84
N ARG A 32 -2.59 -9.60 -10.91
CA ARG A 32 -2.09 -10.45 -9.83
C ARG A 32 -0.71 -10.01 -9.37
N ASN A 33 -0.53 -9.92 -8.05
CA ASN A 33 0.74 -9.59 -7.42
C ASN A 33 0.78 -10.12 -5.98
N TRP A 34 1.97 -10.12 -5.38
CA TRP A 34 2.21 -10.64 -4.03
C TRP A 34 1.29 -10.01 -2.96
N SER A 35 0.98 -8.71 -3.04
CA SER A 35 0.11 -8.06 -2.06
C SER A 35 -1.31 -8.62 -2.12
N LEU A 36 -1.81 -8.99 -3.29
CA LEU A 36 -3.11 -9.66 -3.40
C LEU A 36 -3.07 -11.11 -2.91
N GLU A 37 -1.98 -11.83 -3.19
CA GLU A 37 -1.87 -13.27 -2.90
C GLU A 37 -1.77 -13.57 -1.41
N VAL A 38 -0.96 -12.80 -0.67
CA VAL A 38 -0.58 -13.14 0.71
C VAL A 38 -0.57 -11.96 1.67
N TYR A 39 -0.92 -10.75 1.22
CA TYR A 39 -0.76 -9.54 2.03
C TYR A 39 -1.80 -8.45 1.76
N ASN A 40 -3.08 -8.84 1.63
CA ASN A 40 -4.11 -7.95 1.13
C ASN A 40 -4.26 -6.70 2.06
N PRO A 41 -4.22 -5.47 1.51
CA PRO A 41 -4.21 -4.25 2.33
C PRO A 41 -5.59 -3.83 2.84
N TYR A 42 -6.67 -4.47 2.37
CA TYR A 42 -8.03 -4.11 2.70
C TYR A 42 -8.52 -4.90 3.94
N PRO A 43 -8.97 -4.22 5.02
CA PRO A 43 -9.44 -4.89 6.23
C PRO A 43 -10.57 -5.89 5.94
N GLY A 44 -10.48 -7.09 6.49
CA GLY A 44 -11.50 -8.13 6.37
C GLY A 44 -11.39 -9.03 5.14
N VAL A 45 -10.60 -8.66 4.10
CA VAL A 45 -10.42 -9.50 2.91
C VAL A 45 -9.53 -10.71 3.19
N MET A 46 -8.47 -10.53 3.98
CA MET A 46 -7.57 -11.61 4.37
C MET A 46 -7.43 -11.66 5.89
N PRO A 47 -7.94 -12.70 6.57
CA PRO A 47 -7.99 -12.75 8.04
C PRO A 47 -6.63 -12.62 8.73
N ASN A 48 -5.58 -13.19 8.13
CA ASN A 48 -4.24 -13.24 8.71
C ASN A 48 -3.35 -12.05 8.29
N ALA A 49 -3.83 -11.15 7.43
CA ALA A 49 -3.06 -9.99 7.00
C ALA A 49 -3.09 -8.87 8.07
N PRO A 50 -2.05 -8.03 8.17
CA PRO A 50 -2.03 -6.92 9.12
C PRO A 50 -3.24 -6.00 9.01
N ALA A 51 -3.77 -5.78 7.80
CA ALA A 51 -4.96 -4.95 7.57
C ALA A 51 -6.18 -5.40 8.39
N SER A 52 -6.33 -6.70 8.64
CA SER A 52 -7.42 -7.27 9.45
C SER A 52 -7.17 -7.19 10.95
N ASN A 53 -5.98 -6.73 11.38
CA ASN A 53 -5.64 -6.51 12.78
C ASN A 53 -5.15 -5.06 13.02
N ALA A 54 -5.91 -4.09 12.47
CA ALA A 54 -5.62 -2.67 12.59
C ALA A 54 -4.19 -2.27 12.18
N TYR A 55 -3.62 -2.99 11.20
CA TYR A 55 -2.26 -2.84 10.68
C TYR A 55 -1.15 -3.12 11.70
N LYS A 56 -1.34 -4.11 12.59
CA LYS A 56 -0.35 -4.57 13.58
C LYS A 56 -0.37 -6.11 13.75
N PRO A 57 0.74 -6.78 14.13
CA PRO A 57 2.13 -6.43 13.84
C PRO A 57 2.47 -6.69 12.36
N GLY A 58 3.53 -6.08 11.83
CA GLY A 58 3.92 -6.20 10.43
C GLY A 58 5.21 -5.46 10.10
N PHE A 59 5.48 -5.22 8.82
CA PHE A 59 6.64 -4.44 8.38
C PHE A 59 6.32 -2.95 8.43
N MET A 60 6.95 -2.23 9.36
CA MET A 60 6.59 -0.87 9.70
C MET A 60 6.78 0.12 8.54
N VAL A 61 5.90 1.12 8.46
CA VAL A 61 6.02 2.28 7.55
C VAL A 61 7.38 2.97 7.72
N ASP A 62 7.87 3.11 8.96
CA ASP A 62 9.20 3.68 9.22
C ASP A 62 10.33 2.92 8.50
N LEU A 63 10.23 1.59 8.46
CA LEU A 63 11.21 0.75 7.78
C LEU A 63 11.04 0.82 6.26
N MET A 64 9.80 0.90 5.76
CA MET A 64 9.54 1.09 4.32
C MET A 64 10.09 2.42 3.81
N VAL A 65 9.90 3.53 4.55
CA VAL A 65 10.48 4.84 4.21
C VAL A 65 12.01 4.78 4.17
N LYS A 66 12.63 4.08 5.14
CA LYS A 66 14.08 3.92 5.20
C LYS A 66 14.59 3.10 4.01
N ASP A 67 13.96 1.97 3.68
CA ASP A 67 14.38 1.10 2.57
C ASP A 67 14.19 1.78 1.20
N LEU A 68 13.10 2.53 1.00
CA LEU A 68 12.89 3.33 -0.21
C LEU A 68 13.93 4.46 -0.34
N GLY A 69 14.34 5.08 0.76
CA GLY A 69 15.41 6.09 0.77
C GLY A 69 16.73 5.51 0.25
N LEU A 70 17.13 4.35 0.77
CA LEU A 70 18.32 3.63 0.30
C LEU A 70 18.20 3.24 -1.19
N ALA A 71 17.03 2.81 -1.64
CA ALA A 71 16.80 2.47 -3.04
C ALA A 71 16.93 3.68 -3.98
N LEU A 72 16.53 4.87 -3.54
CA LEU A 72 16.68 6.11 -4.30
C LEU A 72 18.14 6.58 -4.35
N GLU A 73 18.88 6.48 -3.25
CA GLU A 73 20.31 6.78 -3.22
C GLU A 73 21.09 5.88 -4.20
N ILE A 74 20.77 4.58 -4.26
CA ILE A 74 21.40 3.65 -5.20
C ILE A 74 20.99 3.96 -6.64
N ALA A 75 19.73 4.35 -6.88
CA ALA A 75 19.25 4.71 -8.20
C ALA A 75 20.01 5.95 -8.75
N GLU A 76 20.23 6.96 -7.92
CA GLU A 76 21.04 8.14 -8.24
C GLU A 76 22.49 7.76 -8.58
N GLN A 77 23.12 6.90 -7.76
CA GLN A 77 24.49 6.41 -8.00
C GLN A 77 24.61 5.58 -9.29
N SER A 78 23.51 5.00 -9.76
CA SER A 78 23.45 4.12 -10.94
C SER A 78 22.98 4.82 -12.21
N ASP A 79 22.75 6.15 -12.18
CA ASP A 79 22.14 6.91 -13.29
C ASP A 79 20.81 6.29 -13.76
N PHE A 80 20.01 5.77 -12.83
CA PHE A 80 18.72 5.15 -13.11
C PHE A 80 17.58 6.01 -12.60
N ASP A 81 16.68 6.41 -13.50
CA ASP A 81 15.44 7.08 -13.09
C ASP A 81 14.46 6.06 -12.49
N ASN A 82 14.15 6.23 -11.20
CA ASN A 82 13.24 5.38 -10.43
C ASN A 82 11.92 6.11 -10.11
N PRO A 83 11.08 6.44 -11.11
CA PRO A 83 9.93 7.32 -10.92
C PRO A 83 8.89 6.72 -9.98
N MET A 84 8.66 5.40 -10.05
CA MET A 84 7.72 4.71 -9.16
C MET A 84 8.24 4.68 -7.72
N GLY A 85 9.56 4.51 -7.53
CA GLY A 85 10.19 4.58 -6.21
C GLY A 85 10.11 5.99 -5.61
N GLN A 86 10.32 7.03 -6.41
CA GLN A 86 10.21 8.43 -5.97
C GLN A 86 8.78 8.75 -5.49
N LEU A 87 7.76 8.35 -6.26
CA LEU A 87 6.37 8.53 -5.84
C LEU A 87 6.05 7.71 -4.59
N ALA A 88 6.50 6.46 -4.51
CA ALA A 88 6.30 5.63 -3.32
C ALA A 88 6.94 6.25 -2.08
N GLN A 89 8.19 6.74 -2.18
CA GLN A 89 8.89 7.44 -1.10
C GLN A 89 8.05 8.63 -0.62
N ALA A 90 7.58 9.48 -1.54
CA ALA A 90 6.78 10.65 -1.18
C ALA A 90 5.48 10.26 -0.44
N LEU A 91 4.76 9.25 -0.92
CA LEU A 91 3.52 8.79 -0.30
C LEU A 91 3.75 8.19 1.09
N TYR A 92 4.76 7.34 1.26
CA TYR A 92 5.10 6.75 2.55
C TYR A 92 5.67 7.77 3.54
N SER A 93 6.50 8.72 3.09
CA SER A 93 6.99 9.80 3.96
C SER A 93 5.86 10.68 4.47
N GLN A 94 4.88 11.02 3.62
CA GLN A 94 3.68 11.74 4.07
C GLN A 94 2.85 10.92 5.07
N HIS A 95 2.74 9.61 4.85
CA HIS A 95 2.02 8.71 5.76
C HIS A 95 2.71 8.58 7.11
N GLN A 96 4.04 8.49 7.11
CA GLN A 96 4.89 8.51 8.30
C GLN A 96 4.73 9.82 9.09
N GLN A 97 4.81 10.97 8.42
CA GLN A 97 4.65 12.30 9.01
C GLN A 97 3.27 12.50 9.65
N ALA A 98 2.24 11.80 9.17
CA ALA A 98 0.91 11.77 9.77
C ALA A 98 0.82 10.89 11.03
N GLY A 99 1.95 10.41 11.58
CA GLY A 99 2.01 9.62 12.82
C GLY A 99 1.81 8.11 12.62
N ASN A 100 1.81 7.62 11.39
CA ASN A 100 1.54 6.20 11.08
C ASN A 100 2.81 5.34 10.97
N GLY A 101 3.97 5.85 11.38
CA GLY A 101 5.27 5.16 11.24
C GLY A 101 5.31 3.73 11.81
N GLN A 102 4.59 3.50 12.91
CA GLN A 102 4.53 2.23 13.63
C GLN A 102 3.48 1.24 13.10
N LEU A 103 2.69 1.63 12.11
CA LEU A 103 1.75 0.73 11.45
C LEU A 103 2.48 -0.09 10.38
N ASP A 104 1.92 -1.24 10.04
CA ASP A 104 2.34 -2.01 8.87
C ASP A 104 2.23 -1.17 7.57
N PHE A 105 3.14 -1.37 6.62
CA PHE A 105 3.21 -0.62 5.36
C PHE A 105 1.94 -0.74 4.51
N SER A 106 1.17 -1.83 4.62
CA SER A 106 -0.15 -1.93 3.96
C SER A 106 -1.16 -0.89 4.46
N SER A 107 -0.88 -0.23 5.60
CA SER A 107 -1.69 0.89 6.12
C SER A 107 -1.68 2.14 5.24
N ILE A 108 -0.86 2.18 4.18
CA ILE A 108 -0.90 3.24 3.17
C ILE A 108 -2.29 3.38 2.54
N LEU A 109 -3.12 2.33 2.55
CA LEU A 109 -4.53 2.40 2.18
C LEU A 109 -5.28 3.51 2.96
N ARG A 110 -5.02 3.68 4.26
CA ARG A 110 -5.66 4.72 5.09
C ARG A 110 -5.38 6.13 4.55
N LYS A 111 -4.17 6.36 4.03
CA LYS A 111 -3.81 7.64 3.41
C LYS A 111 -4.64 7.90 2.16
N LEU A 112 -4.91 6.88 1.35
CA LEU A 112 -5.73 6.98 0.14
C LEU A 112 -7.22 7.17 0.47
N GLN A 113 -7.69 6.56 1.55
CA GLN A 113 -9.05 6.74 2.09
C GLN A 113 -9.27 8.14 2.66
N GLY A 114 -8.26 8.71 3.32
CA GLY A 114 -8.28 10.07 3.88
C GLY A 114 -8.43 11.21 2.86
N ALA A 115 -8.37 10.93 1.56
CA ALA A 115 -8.67 11.90 0.50
C ALA A 115 -10.17 11.96 0.12
N ALA A 116 -11.02 11.04 0.61
CA ALA A 116 -12.45 10.98 0.28
C ALA A 116 -13.42 11.15 1.45
N GLY A 117 -12.93 11.47 2.64
CA GLY A 117 -13.73 11.66 3.84
C GLY A 117 -14.18 13.10 4.11
N GLN A 118 -14.42 13.91 3.07
CA GLN A 118 -15.07 15.23 3.19
C GLN A 118 -16.23 15.33 2.20
N SER A 119 -17.34 14.70 2.55
CA SER A 119 -18.67 14.97 2.00
C SER A 119 -19.72 14.46 2.97
#